data_AF-A0A836X0C9-F1
#
_entry.id   AF-A0A836X0C9-F1
#
_cell.length_a   1.000
_cell.length_b   1.000
_cell.length_c   1.000
_cell.angle_alpha   90.00
_cell.angle_beta   90.00
_cell.angle_gamma   90.00
#
_symmetry.space_group_name_H-M   'P 1'
#
loop_
_entity.id
_entity.type
_entity.pdbx_description
1 polymer ?
#
loop_
_entity_poly.entity_id
_entity_poly.type
_entity_poly.pdbx_seq_one_letter_code
_entity_poly.pdbx_strand_id
1 'polypeptide(L)'
;DVGAVLVMVPQVNTVDEARRAVDAAHYAPQGNRGLSPMWTRVAGVDWQMVLETANDETMLICQMESKQAWDNLDEIAAVPGIDIILVGPLDLSASLGLAGQTGSKEVQQIMEEVPKRLEGTGVVVGTTLADPTEIKQKIDWGYRFLNVGNPLAFGVQAVTDHVRDLREYAAKR
;
A
#
# COMPACT_ATOMS: atom_id res chain seq x y z
N ASP A 1 2.86 18.58 2.38
CA ASP A 1 2.63 19.99 1.98
C ASP A 1 1.67 20.17 0.81
N VAL A 2 1.76 19.37 -0.26
CA VAL A 2 0.81 19.44 -1.39
C VAL A 2 -0.58 18.83 -1.10
N GLY A 3 -0.86 18.44 0.14
CA GLY A 3 -2.18 17.95 0.58
C GLY A 3 -2.37 16.43 0.67
N ALA A 4 -1.33 15.62 0.39
CA ALA A 4 -1.41 14.18 0.65
C ALA A 4 -1.37 13.91 2.17
N VAL A 5 -2.38 13.21 2.68
CA VAL A 5 -2.52 12.79 4.08
C VAL A 5 -2.14 11.33 4.30
N LEU A 6 -1.95 10.57 3.23
CA LEU A 6 -1.50 9.18 3.25
C LEU A 6 -0.35 9.04 2.25
N VAL A 7 0.79 8.51 2.71
CA VAL A 7 1.97 8.30 1.87
C VAL A 7 2.39 6.84 1.95
N MET A 8 2.70 6.24 0.80
CA MET A 8 3.26 4.90 0.72
C MET A 8 4.74 4.95 0.37
N VAL A 9 5.55 4.31 1.22
CA VAL A 9 6.99 4.16 1.02
C VAL A 9 7.27 2.75 0.49
N PRO A 10 7.77 2.63 -0.75
CA PRO A 10 8.11 1.34 -1.34
C PRO A 10 9.37 0.74 -0.70
N GLN A 11 9.58 -0.57 -0.88
CA GLN A 11 10.80 -1.29 -0.54
C GLN A 11 11.29 -1.11 0.91
N VAL A 12 10.38 -1.13 1.89
CA VAL A 12 10.76 -1.04 3.31
C VAL A 12 11.16 -2.44 3.79
N ASN A 13 12.48 -2.67 3.91
CA ASN A 13 13.07 -3.98 4.21
C ASN A 13 13.60 -4.08 5.64
N THR A 14 13.82 -2.96 6.31
CA THR A 14 14.46 -2.88 7.63
C THR A 14 13.75 -1.94 8.58
N VAL A 15 13.95 -2.16 9.89
CA VAL A 15 13.44 -1.29 10.96
C VAL A 15 13.94 0.15 10.81
N ASP A 16 15.19 0.34 10.37
CA ASP A 16 15.74 1.68 10.17
C ASP A 16 15.11 2.41 8.99
N GLU A 17 14.76 1.71 7.91
CA GLU A 17 13.98 2.29 6.80
C GLU A 17 12.59 2.70 7.26
N ALA A 18 11.93 1.84 8.04
CA ALA A 18 10.63 2.13 8.65
C ALA A 18 10.68 3.36 9.56
N ARG A 19 11.68 3.45 10.46
CA ARG A 19 11.89 4.64 11.32
C ARG A 19 12.12 5.91 10.51
N ARG A 20 12.91 5.85 9.43
CA ARG A 20 13.12 7.00 8.54
C ARG A 20 11.83 7.44 7.85
N ALA A 21 10.96 6.49 7.48
CA ALA A 21 9.67 6.81 6.89
C ALA A 21 8.76 7.56 7.88
N VAL A 22 8.67 7.07 9.13
CA VAL A 22 7.92 7.74 10.21
C VAL A 22 8.47 9.13 10.49
N ASP A 23 9.79 9.24 10.62
CA ASP A 23 10.49 10.49 10.90
C ASP A 23 10.20 11.57 9.85
N ALA A 24 10.16 11.20 8.57
CA ALA A 24 9.87 12.12 7.48
C ALA A 24 8.38 12.52 7.37
N ALA A 25 7.47 11.64 7.81
CA ALA A 25 6.03 11.83 7.66
C ALA A 25 5.42 12.73 8.76
N HIS A 26 5.96 12.68 9.97
CA HIS A 26 5.35 13.32 11.15
C HIS A 26 6.14 14.54 11.65
N TYR A 27 5.42 15.50 12.22
CA TYR A 27 6.02 16.62 12.93
C TYR A 27 6.54 16.18 14.31
N ALA A 28 7.44 16.99 14.89
CA ALA A 28 7.91 16.79 16.25
C ALA A 28 6.74 16.73 17.25
N PRO A 29 6.78 15.86 18.28
CA PRO A 29 7.91 15.00 18.67
C PRO A 29 7.94 13.62 17.99
N GLN A 30 6.96 13.29 17.14
CA GLN A 30 6.86 11.96 16.51
C GLN A 30 7.86 11.78 15.35
N GLY A 31 8.26 12.87 14.70
CA GLY A 31 9.25 12.89 13.64
C GLY A 31 9.91 14.27 13.47
N ASN A 32 10.52 14.48 12.30
CA ASN A 32 11.26 15.69 11.96
C ASN A 32 10.77 16.36 10.66
N ARG A 33 9.48 16.17 10.30
CA ARG A 33 8.87 16.87 9.17
C ARG A 33 9.01 18.39 9.32
N GLY A 34 9.40 19.06 8.24
CA GLY A 34 9.57 20.53 8.22
C GLY A 34 8.23 21.27 8.26
N LEU A 35 8.14 22.30 9.09
CA LEU A 35 6.96 23.16 9.19
C LEU A 35 6.90 24.19 8.05
N SER A 36 5.77 24.23 7.34
CA SER A 36 5.49 25.25 6.32
C SER A 36 4.03 25.70 6.38
N PRO A 37 3.74 26.97 6.72
CA PRO A 37 2.38 27.49 6.79
C PRO A 37 1.80 27.87 5.42
N MET A 38 2.58 27.71 4.34
CA MET A 38 2.18 28.19 3.02
C MET A 38 0.96 27.45 2.47
N TRP A 39 0.88 26.14 2.68
CA TRP A 39 -0.23 25.35 2.16
C TRP A 39 -1.54 25.67 2.87
N THR A 40 -1.53 25.85 4.20
CA THR A 40 -2.72 26.22 4.97
C THR A 40 -3.25 27.58 4.56
N ARG A 41 -2.34 28.53 4.31
CA ARG A 41 -2.69 29.86 3.78
C ARG A 41 -3.36 29.79 2.41
N VAL A 42 -2.85 28.95 1.49
CA VAL A 42 -3.45 28.77 0.16
C VAL A 42 -4.80 28.07 0.24
N ALA A 43 -4.93 27.08 1.14
CA ALA A 43 -6.15 26.32 1.34
C ALA A 43 -7.22 27.05 2.18
N GLY A 44 -6.87 28.18 2.83
CA GLY A 44 -7.77 28.89 3.74
C GLY A 44 -8.06 28.12 5.04
N VAL A 45 -7.11 27.28 5.47
CA VAL A 45 -7.22 26.43 6.66
C VAL A 45 -6.48 27.09 7.83
N ASP A 46 -7.01 26.94 9.05
CA ASP A 46 -6.34 27.41 10.26
C ASP A 46 -5.03 26.65 10.49
N TRP A 47 -3.92 27.39 10.60
CA TRP A 47 -2.60 26.85 10.84
C TRP A 47 -2.50 26.17 12.21
N GLN A 48 -3.13 26.73 13.23
CA GLN A 48 -3.02 26.19 14.59
C GLN A 48 -3.75 24.84 14.69
N MET A 49 -4.95 24.75 14.12
CA MET A 49 -5.66 23.49 13.96
C MET A 49 -4.79 22.43 13.28
N VAL A 50 -4.12 22.78 12.17
CA VAL A 50 -3.25 21.84 11.45
C VAL A 50 -2.07 21.37 12.29
N LEU A 51 -1.44 22.25 13.07
CA LEU A 51 -0.36 21.84 13.96
C LEU A 51 -0.83 20.84 15.02
N GLU A 52 -2.08 20.95 15.46
CA GLU A 52 -2.67 20.09 16.47
C GLU A 52 -3.14 18.76 15.91
N THR A 53 -3.68 18.72 14.68
CA THR A 53 -4.29 17.51 14.11
C THR A 53 -3.44 16.77 13.08
N ALA A 54 -2.44 17.41 12.48
CA ALA A 54 -1.76 16.84 11.31
C ALA A 54 -1.07 15.49 11.57
N ASN A 55 -0.54 15.27 12.78
CA ASN A 55 0.08 13.98 13.10
C ASN A 55 -0.97 12.87 13.27
N ASP A 56 -2.17 13.19 13.76
CA ASP A 56 -3.25 12.20 13.94
C ASP A 56 -3.97 11.89 12.61
N GLU A 57 -3.92 12.82 11.65
CA GLU A 57 -4.52 12.68 10.32
C GLU A 57 -3.54 12.15 9.27
N THR A 58 -2.23 12.25 9.51
CA THR A 58 -1.22 11.72 8.60
C THR A 58 -1.09 10.22 8.81
N MET A 59 -1.27 9.47 7.73
CA MET A 59 -1.10 8.03 7.72
C MET A 59 0.11 7.62 6.89
N LEU A 60 0.77 6.53 7.30
CA LEU A 60 1.94 5.98 6.63
C LEU A 60 1.71 4.52 6.24
N ILE A 61 2.00 4.22 4.97
CA ILE A 61 2.08 2.86 4.45
C ILE A 61 3.55 2.49 4.25
N CYS A 62 3.99 1.41 4.87
CA CYS A 62 5.24 0.74 4.52
C CYS A 62 4.94 -0.45 3.61
N GLN A 63 5.52 -0.47 2.42
CA GLN A 63 5.31 -1.55 1.47
C GLN A 63 6.27 -2.70 1.76
N MET A 64 5.73 -3.86 2.13
CA MET A 64 6.45 -5.11 2.34
C MET A 64 6.45 -5.91 1.04
N GLU A 65 7.59 -5.97 0.37
CA GLU A 65 7.68 -6.55 -0.97
C GLU A 65 8.98 -7.31 -1.24
N SER A 66 9.65 -7.74 -0.18
CA SER A 66 10.83 -8.59 -0.27
C SER A 66 10.83 -9.70 0.79
N LYS A 67 11.62 -10.75 0.56
CA LYS A 67 11.92 -11.78 1.56
C LYS A 67 12.52 -11.18 2.84
N GLN A 68 13.36 -10.16 2.71
CA GLN A 68 13.95 -9.48 3.86
C GLN A 68 12.90 -8.72 4.68
N ALA A 69 11.98 -8.02 4.00
CA ALA A 69 10.87 -7.33 4.66
C ALA A 69 9.96 -8.33 5.41
N TRP A 70 9.70 -9.49 4.80
CA TRP A 70 8.97 -10.58 5.45
C TRP A 70 9.69 -11.11 6.70
N ASP A 71 11.00 -11.32 6.63
CA ASP A 71 11.79 -11.81 7.76
C ASP A 71 11.83 -10.80 8.92
N ASN A 72 11.76 -9.51 8.62
CA ASN A 72 11.77 -8.42 9.58
C ASN A 72 10.37 -7.89 9.95
N LEU A 73 9.28 -8.55 9.51
CA LEU A 73 7.93 -8.01 9.57
C LEU A 73 7.54 -7.56 10.99
N ASP A 74 7.78 -8.40 11.99
CA ASP A 74 7.37 -8.15 13.36
C ASP A 74 8.12 -6.94 13.97
N GLU A 75 9.40 -6.79 13.64
CA GLU A 75 10.22 -5.65 14.09
C GLU A 75 9.86 -4.35 13.37
N ILE A 76 9.54 -4.44 12.07
CA ILE A 76 9.07 -3.29 11.27
C ILE A 76 7.72 -2.82 11.81
N ALA A 77 6.77 -3.73 12.01
CA ALA A 77 5.43 -3.39 12.50
C ALA A 77 5.42 -2.87 13.94
N ALA A 78 6.46 -3.16 14.73
CA ALA A 78 6.63 -2.61 16.07
C ALA A 78 7.09 -1.14 16.09
N VAL A 79 7.46 -0.55 14.94
CA VAL A 79 7.83 0.88 14.85
C VAL A 79 6.56 1.74 14.99
N PRO A 80 6.46 2.60 16.02
CA PRO A 80 5.31 3.48 16.19
C PRO A 80 5.17 4.46 15.01
N GLY A 81 3.93 4.74 14.59
CA GLY A 81 3.64 5.66 13.48
C GLY A 81 3.53 4.99 12.10
N ILE A 82 3.51 3.65 12.05
CA ILE A 82 3.11 2.90 10.85
C ILE A 82 1.65 2.48 11.01
N ASP A 83 0.81 2.90 10.07
CA ASP A 83 -0.62 2.57 10.09
C ASP A 83 -0.93 1.35 9.24
N ILE A 84 -0.22 1.20 8.12
CA ILE A 84 -0.51 0.16 7.12
C ILE A 84 0.78 -0.53 6.68
N ILE A 85 0.77 -1.86 6.69
CA ILE A 85 1.73 -2.67 5.94
C ILE A 85 1.03 -3.18 4.68
N LEU A 86 1.51 -2.72 3.52
CA LEU A 86 0.97 -3.13 2.22
C LEU A 86 1.88 -4.17 1.59
N VAL A 87 1.34 -5.37 1.32
CA VAL A 87 2.05 -6.44 0.64
C VAL A 87 2.02 -6.21 -0.87
N GLY A 88 3.19 -6.10 -1.49
CA GLY A 88 3.34 -6.01 -2.95
C GLY A 88 3.62 -7.38 -3.55
N PRO A 89 2.62 -8.12 -4.08
CA PRO A 89 2.81 -9.53 -4.45
C PRO A 89 3.75 -9.75 -5.63
N LEU A 90 3.80 -8.81 -6.60
CA LEU A 90 4.68 -8.91 -7.76
C LEU A 90 6.15 -8.83 -7.35
N ASP A 91 6.53 -7.78 -6.62
CA ASP A 91 7.91 -7.60 -6.15
C ASP A 91 8.29 -8.63 -5.08
N LEU A 92 7.35 -9.03 -4.21
CA LEU A 92 7.57 -10.15 -3.28
C LEU A 92 7.93 -11.42 -4.04
N SER A 93 7.16 -11.78 -5.08
CA SER A 93 7.44 -12.94 -5.92
C SER A 93 8.81 -12.85 -6.57
N ALA A 94 9.20 -11.66 -7.05
CA ALA A 94 10.52 -11.44 -7.64
C ALA A 94 11.65 -11.64 -6.63
N SER A 95 11.49 -11.12 -5.40
CA SER A 95 12.48 -11.27 -4.33
C SER A 95 12.70 -12.72 -3.89
N LEU A 96 11.70 -13.58 -4.09
CA LEU A 96 11.75 -15.02 -3.81
C LEU A 96 12.32 -15.84 -4.97
N GLY A 97 12.71 -15.20 -6.07
CA GLY A 97 13.14 -15.89 -7.29
C GLY A 97 12.00 -16.46 -8.13
N LEU A 98 10.76 -16.01 -7.88
CA LEU A 98 9.51 -16.46 -8.49
C LEU A 98 8.83 -15.33 -9.29
N ALA A 99 9.60 -14.48 -9.96
CA ALA A 99 9.12 -13.25 -10.59
C ALA A 99 7.85 -13.46 -11.44
N GLY A 100 6.78 -12.73 -11.11
CA GLY A 100 5.48 -12.79 -11.77
C GLY A 100 4.58 -13.95 -11.34
N GLN A 101 5.07 -14.87 -10.51
CA GLN A 101 4.32 -16.03 -10.02
C GLN A 101 3.68 -15.74 -8.66
N THR A 102 2.80 -14.74 -8.64
CA THR A 102 2.10 -14.30 -7.41
C THR A 102 1.23 -15.40 -6.80
N GLY A 103 0.68 -16.29 -7.62
CA GLY A 103 -0.11 -17.45 -7.18
C GLY A 103 0.71 -18.65 -6.71
N SER A 104 2.05 -18.55 -6.66
CA SER A 104 2.89 -19.63 -6.14
C SER A 104 2.57 -19.91 -4.67
N LYS A 105 2.75 -21.18 -4.25
CA LYS A 105 2.49 -21.61 -2.87
C LYS A 105 3.24 -20.75 -1.86
N GLU A 106 4.51 -20.44 -2.12
CA GLU A 106 5.36 -19.67 -1.22
C GLU A 106 4.86 -18.22 -1.05
N VAL A 107 4.52 -17.54 -2.15
CA VAL A 107 3.96 -16.17 -2.09
C VAL A 107 2.61 -16.17 -1.37
N GLN A 108 1.70 -17.09 -1.72
CA GLN A 108 0.38 -17.14 -1.08
C GLN A 108 0.46 -17.49 0.41
N GLN A 109 1.40 -18.36 0.82
CA GLN A 109 1.65 -18.65 2.24
C GLN A 109 2.09 -17.40 3.00
N ILE A 110 3.02 -16.61 2.45
CA ILE A 110 3.43 -15.34 3.08
C ILE A 110 2.23 -14.40 3.19
N MET A 111 1.47 -14.21 2.11
CA MET A 111 0.30 -13.34 2.12
C MET A 111 -0.76 -13.78 3.14
N GLU A 112 -1.01 -15.08 3.30
CA GLU A 112 -1.94 -15.60 4.30
C GLU A 112 -1.47 -15.36 5.74
N GLU A 113 -0.16 -15.41 5.98
CA GLU A 113 0.42 -15.28 7.32
C GLU A 113 0.59 -13.83 7.79
N VAL A 114 0.74 -12.86 6.88
CA VAL A 114 0.93 -11.44 7.25
C VAL A 114 -0.18 -10.92 8.18
N PRO A 115 -1.48 -11.06 7.88
CA PRO A 115 -2.54 -10.62 8.80
C PRO A 115 -2.50 -11.32 10.16
N LYS A 116 -2.12 -12.60 10.19
CA LYS A 116 -2.03 -13.38 11.45
C LYS A 116 -0.91 -12.84 12.34
N ARG A 117 0.24 -12.50 11.77
CA ARG A 117 1.37 -11.92 12.52
C ARG A 117 1.10 -10.52 13.04
N LEU A 118 0.32 -9.75 12.28
CA LEU A 118 -0.01 -8.36 12.63
C LEU A 118 -1.28 -8.23 13.50
N GLU A 119 -1.91 -9.35 13.87
CA GLU A 119 -3.09 -9.35 14.72
C GLU A 119 -2.79 -8.67 16.07
N GLY A 120 -3.66 -7.73 16.47
CA GLY A 120 -3.52 -7.00 17.74
C GLY A 120 -2.45 -5.90 17.77
N THR A 121 -1.65 -5.74 16.72
CA THR A 121 -0.62 -4.67 16.65
C THR A 121 -1.21 -3.28 16.42
N GLY A 122 -2.44 -3.20 15.88
CA GLY A 122 -3.05 -1.97 15.40
C GLY A 122 -2.68 -1.60 13.95
N VAL A 123 -1.69 -2.28 13.36
CA VAL A 123 -1.29 -2.09 11.96
C VAL A 123 -2.29 -2.78 11.03
N VAL A 124 -2.83 -2.03 10.08
CA VAL A 124 -3.74 -2.55 9.06
C VAL A 124 -2.95 -3.24 7.95
N VAL A 125 -3.43 -4.40 7.49
CA VAL A 125 -2.82 -5.10 6.37
C VAL A 125 -3.49 -4.71 5.06
N GLY A 126 -2.68 -4.37 4.06
CA GLY A 126 -3.12 -4.05 2.72
C GLY A 126 -2.44 -4.83 1.59
N THR A 127 -3.03 -4.81 0.41
CA THR A 127 -2.44 -5.36 -0.82
C THR A 127 -3.04 -4.71 -2.06
N THR A 128 -2.43 -4.94 -3.22
CA THR A 128 -2.96 -4.57 -4.54
C THR A 128 -3.26 -5.81 -5.37
N LEU A 129 -4.46 -5.89 -5.94
CA LEU A 129 -4.96 -7.01 -6.73
C LEU A 129 -5.97 -6.51 -7.77
N ALA A 130 -6.17 -7.26 -8.86
CA ALA A 130 -7.16 -6.91 -9.90
C ALA A 130 -8.36 -7.86 -9.95
N ASP A 131 -8.19 -9.14 -9.59
CA ASP A 131 -9.27 -10.13 -9.62
C ASP A 131 -10.14 -10.06 -8.35
N PRO A 132 -11.46 -9.81 -8.48
CA PRO A 132 -12.39 -9.83 -7.34
C PRO A 132 -12.39 -11.15 -6.55
N THR A 133 -12.10 -12.28 -7.18
CA THR A 133 -12.04 -13.58 -6.51
C THR A 133 -10.86 -13.62 -5.55
N GLU A 134 -9.68 -13.20 -6.00
CA GLU A 134 -8.52 -13.07 -5.13
C GLU A 134 -8.78 -12.04 -4.03
N ILE A 135 -9.34 -10.88 -4.36
CA ILE A 135 -9.64 -9.83 -3.36
C ILE A 135 -10.52 -10.37 -2.23
N LYS A 136 -11.58 -11.13 -2.54
CA LYS A 136 -12.45 -11.77 -1.53
C LYS A 136 -11.66 -12.72 -0.63
N GLN A 137 -10.82 -13.56 -1.21
CA GLN A 137 -9.95 -14.44 -0.43
C GLN A 137 -9.05 -13.65 0.52
N LYS A 138 -8.51 -12.49 0.09
CA LYS A 138 -7.63 -11.67 0.94
C LYS A 138 -8.42 -10.98 2.05
N ILE A 139 -9.68 -10.60 1.80
CA ILE A 139 -10.59 -10.15 2.86
C ILE A 139 -10.77 -11.24 3.92
N ASP A 140 -11.00 -12.49 3.49
CA ASP A 140 -11.17 -13.65 4.38
C ASP A 140 -9.90 -13.91 5.22
N TRP A 141 -8.71 -13.63 4.67
CA TRP A 141 -7.43 -13.74 5.38
C TRP A 141 -7.15 -12.60 6.36
N GLY A 142 -7.90 -11.49 6.32
CA GLY A 142 -7.73 -10.38 7.26
C GLY A 142 -7.23 -9.07 6.64
N TYR A 143 -7.04 -9.00 5.33
CA TYR A 143 -6.70 -7.73 4.67
C TYR A 143 -7.87 -6.73 4.76
N ARG A 144 -7.55 -5.45 5.00
CA ARG A 144 -8.55 -4.37 5.14
C ARG A 144 -8.27 -3.14 4.29
N PHE A 145 -7.05 -2.98 3.77
CA PHE A 145 -6.71 -1.92 2.83
C PHE A 145 -6.42 -2.49 1.43
N LEU A 146 -7.38 -2.39 0.50
CA LEU A 146 -7.33 -3.11 -0.77
C LEU A 146 -7.37 -2.14 -1.95
N ASN A 147 -6.31 -2.13 -2.76
CA ASN A 147 -6.38 -1.55 -4.09
C ASN A 147 -7.05 -2.55 -5.05
N VAL A 148 -8.08 -2.09 -5.77
CA VAL A 148 -8.91 -2.90 -6.69
C VAL A 148 -8.61 -2.51 -8.13
N GLY A 149 -7.57 -3.12 -8.68
CA GLY A 149 -7.08 -2.87 -10.02
C GLY A 149 -6.76 -1.40 -10.28
N ASN A 150 -6.80 -1.02 -11.56
CA ASN A 150 -6.69 0.38 -11.94
C ASN A 150 -7.59 0.69 -13.14
N PRO A 151 -8.15 1.92 -13.23
CA PRO A 151 -9.07 2.30 -14.31
C PRO A 151 -8.48 2.16 -15.70
N LEU A 152 -7.16 2.36 -15.85
CA LEU A 152 -6.47 2.22 -17.13
C LEU A 152 -6.54 0.77 -17.63
N ALA A 153 -6.20 -0.21 -16.77
CA ALA A 153 -6.27 -1.63 -17.13
C ALA A 153 -7.69 -2.07 -17.45
N PHE A 154 -8.68 -1.66 -16.65
CA PHE A 154 -10.08 -1.97 -16.92
C PHE A 154 -10.57 -1.33 -18.23
N GLY A 155 -10.19 -0.07 -18.50
CA GLY A 155 -10.52 0.61 -19.74
C GLY A 155 -9.88 -0.04 -20.97
N VAL A 156 -8.60 -0.41 -20.87
CA VAL A 156 -7.88 -1.12 -21.94
C VAL A 156 -8.53 -2.46 -22.25
N GLN A 157 -8.93 -3.22 -21.23
CA GLN A 157 -9.64 -4.50 -21.43
C GLN A 157 -10.96 -4.28 -22.17
N ALA A 158 -11.79 -3.34 -21.70
CA ALA A 158 -13.09 -3.05 -22.30
C ALA A 158 -12.96 -2.59 -23.77
N VAL A 159 -12.01 -1.70 -24.08
CA VAL A 159 -11.79 -1.24 -25.45
C VAL A 159 -11.26 -2.37 -26.34
N THR A 160 -10.32 -3.18 -25.83
CA THR A 160 -9.80 -4.34 -26.56
C THR A 160 -10.92 -5.31 -26.93
N ASP A 161 -11.82 -5.60 -25.99
CA ASP A 161 -12.96 -6.50 -26.21
C ASP A 161 -13.92 -5.94 -27.26
N HIS A 162 -14.30 -4.65 -27.16
CA HIS A 162 -15.14 -4.01 -28.18
C HIS A 162 -14.50 -4.03 -29.57
N VAL A 163 -13.19 -3.76 -29.68
CA VAL A 163 -12.47 -3.79 -30.96
C VAL A 163 -12.46 -5.20 -31.56
N ARG A 164 -12.25 -6.23 -30.73
CA ARG A 164 -12.33 -7.63 -31.16
C ARG A 164 -13.72 -7.95 -31.71
N ASP A 165 -14.76 -7.63 -30.96
CA ASP A 165 -16.15 -7.92 -31.33
C ASP A 165 -16.55 -7.22 -32.64
N LEU A 166 -16.15 -5.94 -32.80
CA LEU A 166 -16.40 -5.18 -34.03
C LEU A 166 -15.66 -5.76 -35.25
N ARG A 167 -14.43 -6.24 -35.06
CA ARG A 167 -13.66 -6.91 -36.13
C ARG A 167 -14.32 -8.22 -36.55
N GLU A 168 -14.75 -9.03 -35.59
CA GLU A 168 -15.45 -10.29 -35.87
C GLU A 168 -16.78 -10.07 -36.58
N TYR A 169 -17.52 -9.02 -36.21
CA TYR A 169 -18.74 -8.63 -36.91
C TYR A 169 -18.49 -8.16 -38.34
N ALA A 170 -17.47 -7.32 -38.53
CA ALA A 170 -17.08 -6.82 -39.86
C ALA A 170 -16.66 -7.96 -40.80
N ALA A 171 -15.95 -8.98 -40.30
CA ALA A 171 -15.49 -10.12 -41.08
C ALA A 171 -16.62 -11.05 -41.57
N LYS A 172 -17.84 -10.95 -41.00
CA LYS A 172 -19.02 -11.73 -41.41
C LYS A 172 -19.86 -11.02 -42.49
N ARG A 173 -19.47 -9.82 -42.90
CA ARG A 173 -20.12 -9.03 -43.96
C ARG A 173 -19.27 -9.04 -45.22
#